data_AF-A0A7V5Q1T1-F1
#
_entry.id   AF-A0A7V5Q1T1-F1
#
_cell.length_a   1.000
_cell.length_b   1.000
_cell.length_c   1.000
_cell.angle_alpha   90.00
_cell.angle_beta   90.00
_cell.angle_gamma   90.00
#
_symmetry.space_group_name_H-M   'P 1'
#
loop_
_entity.id
_entity.type
_entity.pdbx_description
1 polymer ?
#
loop_
_entity_poly.entity_id
_entity_poly.type
_entity_poly.pdbx_seq_one_letter_code
_entity_poly.pdbx_strand_id
1 'polypeptide(L)'
;MRLRMVFERLRSIFREVTAGGYRATGSGRISAVNTHATVFLWMALGVLTFCATSITAGRAVAGEEQTNDTLRFENTHWEIADRYGRLQLLVSSQQGRRQWRDVTREVVYESRPKGIVAVDAQGGVTPLAAGKAVITARCRDGRQVSAEVLVRSFTDEPPGFDDRIMPVLTKFHCNTCHGKPGGRNGFQLSLFGFDPDADYDALVKQARGRRISLAAPEQSVVLRKATQSLPHGGGLRFTKGSHAYRTMRDWIAGGVPRSRRRDVSVARIEVQPRYRVLEPEGRQQICVVAHFTDGSSADVTHTAVYRTNSMMAEVDEHGVVSVQDQRGEFSIVAMYGGQVDVFRGAVVFGPPLTELPPPRNVVDEAVFAKWRALGIPPSPLCDDATFLRRVTIDLAGRLPTLEETRDFLADTSADKRDRLIDRLLDSTDYADYFANKWVLLLRNLQGGPESARGTYAMHRWIRDSFRDNKPYDQFVREIVTASGDVTQNPPANWFREMRDAESRVENLSQVFLGVRIRCARCHHHPYEKWSQEDYYGLAAFFAQTKNKRTLEGNPFYYEQRIYHKRGRAVYKHPATGKLIRPTPL
;
A
#
# COMPACT_ATOMS: atom_id res chain seq x y z
N MET A 1 -22.38 -0.22 31.71
CA MET A 1 -23.60 -1.05 31.80
C MET A 1 -24.40 -1.18 30.49
N ARG A 2 -23.92 -0.68 29.33
CA ARG A 2 -24.58 -0.85 28.01
C ARG A 2 -23.91 -1.87 27.06
N LEU A 3 -22.74 -2.44 27.41
CA LEU A 3 -22.09 -3.51 26.62
C LEU A 3 -22.69 -4.91 26.84
N ARG A 4 -23.35 -5.17 27.98
CA ARG A 4 -23.91 -6.50 28.29
C ARG A 4 -25.16 -6.83 27.45
N MET A 5 -25.95 -5.80 27.08
CA MET A 5 -27.11 -5.94 26.19
C MET A 5 -26.71 -6.19 24.72
N VAL A 6 -25.55 -5.71 24.27
CA VAL A 6 -25.08 -5.92 22.88
C VAL A 6 -24.67 -7.38 22.67
N PHE A 7 -24.02 -7.99 23.67
CA PHE A 7 -23.61 -9.40 23.61
C PHE A 7 -24.79 -10.38 23.72
N GLU A 8 -25.84 -10.07 24.49
CA GLU A 8 -27.06 -10.90 24.53
C GLU A 8 -27.89 -10.79 23.25
N ARG A 9 -27.95 -9.61 22.61
CA ARG A 9 -28.62 -9.46 21.29
C ARG A 9 -27.90 -10.22 20.17
N LEU A 10 -26.57 -10.24 20.16
CA LEU A 10 -25.79 -11.01 19.18
C LEU A 10 -25.96 -12.52 19.34
N ARG A 11 -26.17 -13.01 20.59
CA ARG A 11 -26.50 -14.42 20.86
C ARG A 11 -27.90 -14.82 20.41
N SER A 12 -28.87 -13.92 20.47
CA SER A 12 -30.25 -14.14 19.98
C SER A 12 -30.30 -14.26 18.46
N ILE A 13 -29.58 -13.39 17.74
CA ILE A 13 -29.53 -13.36 16.27
C ILE A 13 -28.89 -14.63 15.71
N PHE A 14 -27.88 -15.19 16.39
CA PHE A 14 -27.27 -16.46 15.98
C PHE A 14 -28.19 -17.69 16.19
N ARG A 15 -29.17 -17.62 17.11
CA ARG A 15 -30.16 -18.70 17.33
C ARG A 15 -31.32 -18.66 16.34
N GLU A 16 -31.70 -17.48 15.83
CA GLU A 16 -32.77 -17.37 14.83
C GLU A 16 -32.29 -17.69 13.41
N VAL A 17 -31.02 -17.41 13.09
CA VAL A 17 -30.43 -17.74 11.77
C VAL A 17 -30.15 -19.26 11.63
N THR A 18 -30.09 -20.00 12.73
CA THR A 18 -29.95 -21.47 12.72
C THR A 18 -31.28 -22.23 12.78
N ALA A 19 -32.41 -21.54 12.95
CA ALA A 19 -33.74 -22.17 13.07
C ALA A 19 -34.70 -21.95 11.87
N GLY A 20 -34.28 -21.19 10.84
CA GLY A 20 -35.11 -20.86 9.68
C GLY A 20 -34.77 -21.66 8.41
N GLY A 21 -35.08 -22.95 8.38
CA GLY A 21 -34.92 -23.79 7.19
C GLY A 21 -36.06 -23.67 6.19
N TYR A 22 -35.72 -23.32 4.94
CA TYR A 22 -36.60 -23.28 3.76
C TYR A 22 -37.44 -24.56 3.59
N ARG A 23 -38.76 -24.38 3.37
CA ARG A 23 -39.66 -25.42 2.85
C ARG A 23 -39.39 -25.64 1.36
N ALA A 24 -39.07 -26.87 0.97
CA ALA A 24 -39.23 -27.36 -0.40
C ALA A 24 -40.01 -28.68 -0.35
N THR A 25 -41.12 -28.70 -1.06
CA THR A 25 -42.06 -29.82 -1.23
C THR A 25 -41.47 -30.89 -2.15
N GLY A 26 -41.65 -32.17 -1.79
CA GLY A 26 -41.99 -33.21 -2.78
C GLY A 26 -40.97 -34.32 -3.09
N SER A 27 -41.22 -35.47 -2.46
CA SER A 27 -41.09 -36.86 -2.94
C SER A 27 -39.70 -37.50 -3.19
N GLY A 28 -39.44 -38.59 -2.46
CA GLY A 28 -38.46 -39.63 -2.84
C GLY A 28 -37.93 -40.41 -1.65
N ARG A 29 -38.55 -41.55 -1.32
CA ARG A 29 -38.09 -42.55 -0.32
C ARG A 29 -36.71 -43.11 -0.70
N ILE A 30 -35.86 -43.40 0.28
CA ILE A 30 -35.08 -44.66 0.46
C ILE A 30 -34.46 -44.68 1.88
N SER A 31 -34.20 -45.90 2.34
CA SER A 31 -34.12 -46.48 3.68
C SER A 31 -32.96 -46.11 4.62
N ALA A 32 -33.23 -46.38 5.90
CA ALA A 32 -32.39 -46.29 7.10
C ALA A 32 -31.15 -47.19 7.11
N VAL A 33 -30.08 -46.74 7.79
CA VAL A 33 -29.19 -47.54 8.67
C VAL A 33 -28.63 -46.63 9.80
N ASN A 34 -28.63 -47.16 11.02
CA ASN A 34 -28.00 -46.70 12.29
C ASN A 34 -26.62 -46.02 12.11
N THR A 35 -26.12 -45.14 13.00
CA THR A 35 -25.78 -45.43 14.40
C THR A 35 -25.42 -44.14 15.15
N HIS A 36 -26.00 -43.93 16.34
CA HIS A 36 -25.58 -42.94 17.35
C HIS A 36 -24.43 -43.53 18.19
N ALA A 37 -23.22 -43.00 18.07
CA ALA A 37 -22.17 -42.97 19.12
C ALA A 37 -20.87 -42.45 18.51
N THR A 38 -20.36 -41.32 19.02
CA THR A 38 -18.97 -40.77 19.01
C THR A 38 -18.89 -39.30 18.58
N VAL A 39 -19.22 -38.36 19.49
CA VAL A 39 -18.64 -36.99 19.49
C VAL A 39 -18.54 -36.39 20.92
N PHE A 40 -19.17 -36.95 21.95
CA PHE A 40 -19.18 -36.37 23.31
C PHE A 40 -17.96 -36.72 24.20
N LEU A 41 -16.74 -36.60 23.68
CA LEU A 41 -15.52 -36.84 24.47
C LEU A 41 -14.32 -35.96 24.06
N TRP A 42 -14.48 -34.64 23.91
CA TRP A 42 -13.32 -33.72 23.76
C TRP A 42 -13.54 -32.27 24.28
N MET A 43 -14.49 -32.03 25.20
CA MET A 43 -14.68 -30.70 25.84
C MET A 43 -14.77 -30.76 27.38
N ALA A 44 -13.94 -31.58 28.03
CA ALA A 44 -13.89 -31.66 29.49
C ALA A 44 -12.47 -31.66 30.10
N LEU A 45 -11.42 -31.41 29.32
CA LEU A 45 -10.07 -31.12 29.83
C LEU A 45 -9.62 -29.76 29.27
N GLY A 46 -9.64 -28.72 30.08
CA GLY A 46 -9.17 -27.38 29.68
C GLY A 46 -9.57 -26.22 30.58
N VAL A 47 -10.33 -26.45 31.65
CA VAL A 47 -10.83 -25.39 32.56
C VAL A 47 -10.33 -25.56 34.01
N LEU A 48 -9.28 -26.36 34.25
CA LEU A 48 -8.72 -26.58 35.59
C LEU A 48 -7.19 -26.41 35.60
N THR A 49 -6.72 -25.19 35.31
CA THR A 49 -5.35 -24.75 35.68
C THR A 49 -5.19 -23.23 35.57
N PHE A 50 -6.00 -22.43 36.27
CA PHE A 50 -5.67 -21.01 36.47
C PHE A 50 -6.42 -20.42 37.67
N CYS A 51 -6.08 -20.84 38.88
CA CYS A 51 -6.39 -20.13 40.14
C CYS A 51 -5.80 -20.90 41.33
N ALA A 52 -4.51 -20.70 41.61
CA ALA A 52 -3.92 -20.77 42.96
C ALA A 52 -2.40 -20.59 42.82
N THR A 53 -1.90 -19.40 43.15
CA THR A 53 -0.76 -19.14 44.05
C THR A 53 -0.27 -17.72 43.82
N SER A 54 -0.65 -16.82 44.72
CA SER A 54 0.15 -15.67 45.08
C SER A 54 0.78 -15.96 46.44
N ILE A 55 1.96 -15.38 46.68
CA ILE A 55 2.68 -15.25 47.95
C ILE A 55 3.67 -16.38 48.26
N THR A 56 4.90 -16.21 47.76
CA THR A 56 6.10 -16.22 48.62
C THR A 56 7.10 -15.22 48.05
N ALA A 57 7.39 -14.19 48.83
CA ALA A 57 8.44 -13.22 48.57
C ALA A 57 9.81 -13.93 48.63
N GLY A 58 10.47 -14.04 47.48
CA GLY A 58 11.89 -14.35 47.37
C GLY A 58 12.59 -13.14 46.78
N ARG A 59 13.57 -12.58 47.51
CA ARG A 59 14.52 -11.60 46.98
C ARG A 59 15.22 -12.23 45.77
N ALA A 60 14.78 -11.87 44.57
CA ALA A 60 15.57 -12.06 43.37
C ALA A 60 16.68 -11.03 43.40
N VAL A 61 17.88 -11.47 43.76
CA VAL A 61 19.12 -10.78 43.44
C VAL A 61 19.07 -10.47 41.94
N ALA A 62 19.26 -9.20 41.59
CA ALA A 62 19.39 -8.75 40.21
C ALA A 62 20.55 -9.52 39.56
N GLY A 63 20.23 -10.62 38.87
CA GLY A 63 21.15 -11.24 37.94
C GLY A 63 21.27 -10.29 36.75
N GLU A 64 22.49 -9.85 36.46
CA GLU A 64 22.83 -9.23 35.18
C GLU A 64 22.34 -10.14 34.06
N GLU A 65 21.26 -9.72 33.41
CA GLU A 65 20.77 -10.36 32.21
C GLU A 65 21.80 -10.05 31.11
N GLN A 66 22.69 -11.01 30.82
CA GLN A 66 23.71 -10.91 29.76
C GLN A 66 23.02 -10.58 28.43
N THR A 67 23.06 -9.31 28.06
CA THR A 67 22.53 -8.85 26.78
C THR A 67 23.56 -9.17 25.70
N ASN A 68 23.48 -10.34 25.08
CA ASN A 68 24.43 -10.74 24.03
C ASN A 68 24.34 -9.80 22.83
N ASP A 69 25.47 -9.20 22.46
CA ASP A 69 25.62 -8.46 21.20
C ASP A 69 25.47 -9.42 20.02
N THR A 70 24.49 -9.17 19.16
CA THR A 70 24.15 -10.08 18.04
C THR A 70 24.52 -9.46 16.70
N LEU A 71 24.95 -10.32 15.78
CA LEU A 71 25.21 -10.00 14.37
C LEU A 71 24.41 -11.00 13.53
N ARG A 72 23.66 -10.52 12.53
CA ARG A 72 22.89 -11.40 11.65
C ARG A 72 22.82 -10.88 10.23
N PHE A 73 22.63 -11.81 9.29
CA PHE A 73 22.07 -11.46 8.00
C PHE A 73 20.56 -11.27 8.11
N GLU A 74 20.03 -10.23 7.49
CA GLU A 74 18.58 -9.98 7.40
C GLU A 74 17.97 -10.43 6.07
N ASN A 75 18.80 -10.94 5.15
CA ASN A 75 18.35 -11.47 3.86
C ASN A 75 17.40 -12.66 4.03
N THR A 76 16.30 -12.64 3.28
CA THR A 76 15.40 -13.80 3.16
C THR A 76 15.64 -14.63 1.90
N HIS A 77 16.46 -14.13 0.99
CA HIS A 77 16.74 -14.76 -0.30
C HIS A 77 18.25 -14.95 -0.48
N TRP A 78 18.62 -16.16 -0.90
CA TRP A 78 20.01 -16.64 -0.94
C TRP A 78 20.35 -17.38 -2.23
N GLU A 79 19.55 -17.18 -3.29
CA GLU A 79 19.76 -17.86 -4.56
C GLU A 79 20.08 -16.85 -5.67
N ILE A 80 20.96 -17.25 -6.60
CA ILE A 80 21.24 -16.51 -7.82
C ILE A 80 20.88 -17.43 -8.98
N ALA A 81 19.86 -17.04 -9.75
CA ALA A 81 19.34 -17.89 -10.82
C ALA A 81 20.35 -18.09 -11.96
N ASP A 82 21.02 -17.01 -12.38
CA ASP A 82 21.91 -16.97 -13.55
C ASP A 82 23.05 -15.94 -13.39
N ARG A 83 23.91 -15.83 -14.40
CA ARG A 83 25.04 -14.87 -14.44
C ARG A 83 24.64 -13.39 -14.35
N TYR A 84 23.39 -13.07 -14.68
CA TYR A 84 22.84 -11.70 -14.62
C TYR A 84 22.21 -11.39 -13.26
N GLY A 85 21.82 -12.41 -12.49
CA GLY A 85 21.37 -12.25 -11.12
C GLY A 85 22.45 -11.64 -10.21
N ARG A 86 22.02 -10.94 -9.17
CA ARG A 86 22.86 -10.35 -8.11
C ARG A 86 22.17 -10.58 -6.78
N LEU A 87 22.92 -10.49 -5.68
CA LEU A 87 22.35 -10.34 -4.34
C LEU A 87 22.92 -9.09 -3.68
N GLN A 88 22.13 -8.42 -2.87
CA GLN A 88 22.57 -7.39 -1.93
C GLN A 88 22.49 -7.96 -0.52
N LEU A 89 23.63 -8.17 0.13
CA LEU A 89 23.67 -8.58 1.53
C LEU A 89 23.16 -7.47 2.43
N LEU A 90 22.51 -7.88 3.53
CA LEU A 90 22.05 -7.03 4.62
C LEU A 90 22.60 -7.59 5.93
N VAL A 91 23.52 -6.86 6.55
CA VAL A 91 24.08 -7.26 7.84
C VAL A 91 23.67 -6.25 8.89
N SER A 92 23.03 -6.74 9.95
CA SER A 92 22.59 -5.91 11.06
C SER A 92 23.22 -6.37 12.36
N SER A 93 23.57 -5.40 13.19
CA SER A 93 24.16 -5.57 14.51
C SER A 93 23.24 -4.98 15.56
N GLN A 94 23.08 -5.66 16.68
CA GLN A 94 22.35 -5.17 17.84
C GLN A 94 23.23 -5.31 19.08
N GLN A 95 23.38 -4.20 19.82
CA GLN A 95 24.08 -4.19 21.10
C GLN A 95 23.07 -4.14 22.24
N GLY A 96 23.01 -5.21 23.03
CA GLY A 96 21.97 -5.46 24.01
C GLY A 96 20.54 -5.12 23.56
N ARG A 97 19.81 -4.27 24.32
CA ARG A 97 18.42 -3.86 23.99
C ARG A 97 18.32 -2.68 23.02
N ARG A 98 19.43 -2.24 22.44
CA ARG A 98 19.43 -1.14 21.46
C ARG A 98 18.70 -1.56 20.18
N GLN A 99 18.33 -0.60 19.36
CA GLN A 99 17.76 -0.88 18.05
C GLN A 99 18.82 -1.51 17.14
N TRP A 100 18.35 -2.32 16.20
CA TRP A 100 19.21 -2.87 15.15
C TRP A 100 19.85 -1.74 14.35
N ARG A 101 21.13 -1.87 14.06
CA ARG A 101 21.89 -0.95 13.21
C ARG A 101 22.42 -1.69 12.00
N ASP A 102 22.38 -1.03 10.85
CA ASP A 102 23.02 -1.52 9.64
C ASP A 102 24.56 -1.47 9.77
N VAL A 103 25.20 -2.61 9.50
CA VAL A 103 26.66 -2.74 9.45
C VAL A 103 27.13 -3.39 8.14
N THR A 104 26.26 -3.45 7.13
CA THR A 104 26.49 -4.07 5.82
C THR A 104 27.78 -3.58 5.15
N ARG A 105 28.10 -2.30 5.32
CA ARG A 105 29.29 -1.66 4.73
C ARG A 105 30.45 -1.49 5.71
N GLU A 106 30.31 -2.03 6.92
CA GLU A 106 31.30 -1.94 8.01
C GLU A 106 31.99 -3.29 8.27
N VAL A 107 31.40 -4.38 7.79
CA VAL A 107 31.95 -5.73 7.88
C VAL A 107 32.89 -6.04 6.71
N VAL A 108 33.77 -7.02 6.93
CA VAL A 108 34.59 -7.62 5.88
C VAL A 108 33.94 -8.92 5.44
N TYR A 109 33.75 -9.08 4.13
CA TYR A 109 33.16 -10.28 3.53
C TYR A 109 34.22 -11.26 3.04
N GLU A 110 33.94 -12.55 3.21
CA GLU A 110 34.70 -13.64 2.61
C GLU A 110 33.73 -14.69 2.03
N SER A 111 33.99 -15.19 0.83
CA SER A 111 33.23 -16.28 0.23
C SER A 111 34.09 -17.55 0.06
N ARG A 112 33.51 -18.72 0.37
CA ARG A 112 34.17 -20.02 0.20
C ARG A 112 33.21 -21.07 -0.40
N PRO A 113 33.63 -21.88 -1.39
CA PRO A 113 34.93 -21.84 -2.05
C PRO A 113 35.08 -20.58 -2.93
N LYS A 114 36.34 -20.17 -3.13
CA LYS A 114 36.65 -19.05 -4.05
C LYS A 114 36.25 -19.45 -5.48
N GLY A 115 35.77 -18.48 -6.26
CA GLY A 115 35.42 -18.69 -7.67
C GLY A 115 33.94 -18.99 -7.97
N ILE A 116 33.09 -19.15 -6.95
CA ILE A 116 31.63 -19.29 -7.14
C ILE A 116 30.93 -17.93 -7.12
N VAL A 117 31.23 -17.11 -6.12
CA VAL A 117 30.72 -15.73 -6.01
C VAL A 117 31.85 -14.78 -5.59
N ALA A 118 31.80 -13.55 -6.09
CA ALA A 118 32.55 -12.42 -5.58
C ALA A 118 31.63 -11.55 -4.72
N VAL A 119 32.12 -11.09 -3.57
CA VAL A 119 31.42 -10.15 -2.68
C VAL A 119 32.25 -8.88 -2.58
N ASP A 120 31.66 -7.73 -2.87
CA ASP A 120 32.32 -6.43 -2.74
C ASP A 120 32.18 -5.83 -1.31
N ALA A 121 32.86 -4.72 -1.07
CA ALA A 121 32.82 -4.04 0.23
C ALA A 121 31.46 -3.40 0.55
N GLN A 122 30.57 -3.27 -0.44
CA GLN A 122 29.22 -2.75 -0.29
C GLN A 122 28.20 -3.88 0.00
N GLY A 123 28.64 -5.13 0.06
CA GLY A 123 27.77 -6.30 0.25
C GLY A 123 27.12 -6.78 -1.04
N GLY A 124 27.53 -6.29 -2.21
CA GLY A 124 27.06 -6.75 -3.51
C GLY A 124 27.69 -8.09 -3.88
N VAL A 125 26.86 -9.07 -4.22
CA VAL A 125 27.28 -10.42 -4.63
C VAL A 125 27.13 -10.57 -6.14
N THR A 126 28.24 -10.90 -6.80
CA THR A 126 28.28 -11.21 -8.24
C THR A 126 28.59 -12.69 -8.45
N PRO A 127 27.77 -13.44 -9.20
CA PRO A 127 28.06 -14.83 -9.53
C PRO A 127 29.26 -14.93 -10.48
N LEU A 128 30.09 -15.95 -10.28
CA LEU A 128 31.27 -16.26 -11.09
C LEU A 128 31.17 -17.66 -11.74
N ALA A 129 30.53 -18.61 -11.05
CA ALA A 129 30.25 -19.96 -11.52
C ALA A 129 29.02 -20.54 -10.81
N ALA A 130 28.41 -21.59 -11.38
CA ALA A 130 27.33 -22.32 -10.71
C ALA A 130 27.89 -23.14 -9.52
N GLY A 131 27.11 -23.23 -8.45
CA GLY A 131 27.49 -23.97 -7.23
C GLY A 131 27.05 -23.27 -5.94
N LYS A 132 27.43 -23.88 -4.81
CA LYS A 132 27.18 -23.34 -3.48
C LYS A 132 28.42 -22.64 -2.94
N ALA A 133 28.23 -21.53 -2.24
CA ALA A 133 29.28 -20.88 -1.47
C ALA A 133 28.74 -20.42 -0.12
N VAL A 134 29.58 -20.43 0.90
CA VAL A 134 29.29 -19.80 2.20
C VAL A 134 29.91 -18.42 2.19
N ILE A 135 29.08 -17.40 2.41
CA ILE A 135 29.52 -16.03 2.64
C ILE A 135 29.58 -15.79 4.13
N THR A 136 30.71 -15.27 4.61
CA THR A 136 30.93 -14.88 6.00
C THR A 136 31.13 -13.37 6.07
N ALA A 137 30.35 -12.69 6.91
CA ALA A 137 30.54 -11.29 7.28
C ALA A 137 31.23 -11.21 8.65
N ARG A 138 32.33 -10.46 8.76
CA ARG A 138 33.11 -10.30 9.99
C ARG A 138 33.19 -8.83 10.41
N CYS A 139 32.80 -8.53 11.63
CA CYS A 139 33.00 -7.23 12.26
C CYS A 139 34.45 -7.06 12.77
N ARG A 140 34.89 -5.82 12.96
CA ARG A 140 36.24 -5.51 13.50
C ARG A 140 36.44 -6.02 14.94
N ASP A 141 35.36 -6.17 15.69
CA ASP A 141 35.36 -6.71 17.06
C ASP A 141 35.41 -8.25 17.11
N GLY A 142 35.56 -8.92 15.97
CA GLY A 142 35.69 -10.37 15.86
C GLY A 142 34.38 -11.13 15.69
N ARG A 143 33.21 -10.49 15.90
CA ARG A 143 31.91 -11.13 15.64
C ARG A 143 31.78 -11.48 14.17
N GLN A 144 31.16 -12.62 13.87
CA GLN A 144 30.96 -13.09 12.51
C GLN A 144 29.61 -13.78 12.35
N VAL A 145 29.08 -13.74 11.14
CA VAL A 145 27.89 -14.50 10.73
C VAL A 145 28.10 -15.04 9.33
N SER A 146 27.56 -16.23 9.06
CA SER A 146 27.72 -16.92 7.78
C SER A 146 26.38 -17.38 7.23
N ALA A 147 26.26 -17.42 5.92
CA ALA A 147 25.09 -17.95 5.21
C ALA A 147 25.51 -18.61 3.89
N GLU A 148 24.78 -19.64 3.48
CA GLU A 148 24.98 -20.33 2.20
C GLU A 148 24.24 -19.58 1.09
N VAL A 149 24.93 -19.32 -0.03
CA VAL A 149 24.37 -18.83 -1.29
C VAL A 149 24.46 -19.93 -2.34
N LEU A 150 23.41 -20.08 -3.16
CA LEU A 150 23.35 -21.02 -4.28
C LEU A 150 23.27 -20.26 -5.61
N VAL A 151 24.25 -20.48 -6.50
CA VAL A 151 24.17 -20.08 -7.91
C VAL A 151 23.67 -21.27 -8.73
N ARG A 152 22.45 -21.19 -9.27
CA ARG A 152 21.78 -22.31 -9.96
C ARG A 152 22.40 -22.62 -11.32
N SER A 153 22.44 -21.61 -12.19
CA SER A 153 22.94 -21.73 -13.56
C SER A 153 23.97 -20.64 -13.83
N PHE A 154 24.92 -20.95 -14.70
CA PHE A 154 25.88 -19.97 -15.21
C PHE A 154 26.14 -20.24 -16.69
N THR A 155 25.07 -20.31 -17.48
CA THR A 155 25.14 -20.51 -18.93
C THR A 155 25.41 -19.21 -19.67
N ASP A 156 25.94 -19.31 -20.89
CA ASP A 156 26.12 -18.18 -21.82
C ASP A 156 24.83 -17.81 -22.56
N GLU A 157 23.67 -18.19 -22.03
CA GLU A 157 22.40 -17.82 -22.64
C GLU A 157 22.15 -16.31 -22.54
N PRO A 158 21.73 -15.66 -23.63
CA PRO A 158 21.48 -14.23 -23.61
C PRO A 158 20.28 -13.88 -22.71
N PRO A 159 20.31 -12.71 -22.05
CA PRO A 159 19.24 -12.30 -21.16
C PRO A 159 17.97 -11.96 -21.96
N GLY A 160 16.79 -12.23 -21.42
CA GLY A 160 15.52 -11.95 -22.08
C GLY A 160 15.10 -10.47 -21.99
N PHE A 161 14.33 -9.99 -22.97
CA PHE A 161 13.87 -8.61 -22.95
C PHE A 161 12.95 -8.29 -21.75
N ASP A 162 11.93 -9.11 -21.51
CA ASP A 162 10.86 -8.85 -20.56
C ASP A 162 11.36 -8.85 -19.10
N ASP A 163 12.26 -9.78 -18.76
CA ASP A 163 12.74 -10.03 -17.39
C ASP A 163 14.07 -9.34 -17.05
N ARG A 164 14.92 -9.04 -18.05
CA ARG A 164 16.25 -8.44 -17.80
C ARG A 164 16.42 -7.05 -18.41
N ILE A 165 15.87 -6.80 -19.60
CA ILE A 165 16.06 -5.51 -20.28
C ILE A 165 15.02 -4.48 -19.84
N MET A 166 13.77 -4.88 -19.65
CA MET A 166 12.72 -3.97 -19.19
C MET A 166 13.04 -3.36 -17.82
N PRO A 167 13.51 -4.12 -16.81
CA PRO A 167 13.92 -3.53 -15.55
C PRO A 167 15.09 -2.56 -15.69
N VAL A 168 16.05 -2.82 -16.58
CA VAL A 168 17.15 -1.89 -16.86
C VAL A 168 16.63 -0.58 -17.46
N LEU A 169 15.74 -0.65 -18.45
CA LEU A 169 15.11 0.56 -19.04
C LEU A 169 14.34 1.38 -17.99
N THR A 170 13.71 0.70 -17.04
CA THR A 170 12.96 1.33 -15.95
C THR A 170 13.88 1.96 -14.92
N LYS A 171 14.91 1.21 -14.46
CA LYS A 171 15.93 1.65 -13.50
C LYS A 171 16.58 2.98 -13.91
N PHE A 172 16.94 3.07 -15.18
CA PHE A 172 17.60 4.26 -15.72
C PHE A 172 16.63 5.27 -16.34
N HIS A 173 15.34 5.17 -16.00
CA HIS A 173 14.29 6.13 -16.33
C HIS A 173 14.09 6.36 -17.84
N CYS A 174 14.50 5.41 -18.69
CA CYS A 174 14.33 5.51 -20.14
C CYS A 174 12.84 5.55 -20.50
N ASN A 175 12.05 4.67 -19.90
CA ASN A 175 10.61 4.58 -20.11
C ASN A 175 9.80 5.62 -19.33
N THR A 176 10.43 6.41 -18.45
CA THR A 176 9.80 7.61 -17.86
C THR A 176 9.92 8.81 -18.81
N CYS A 177 11.06 8.97 -19.47
CA CYS A 177 11.28 10.05 -20.43
C CYS A 177 10.64 9.78 -21.80
N HIS A 178 10.72 8.54 -22.28
CA HIS A 178 10.12 8.09 -23.53
C HIS A 178 8.70 7.52 -23.38
N GLY A 179 8.21 7.34 -22.14
CA GLY A 179 6.83 6.95 -21.86
C GLY A 179 5.87 8.10 -21.60
N LYS A 180 6.31 9.34 -21.81
CA LYS A 180 5.39 10.49 -21.87
C LYS A 180 4.40 10.32 -23.04
N PRO A 181 3.18 10.88 -22.95
CA PRO A 181 2.24 10.89 -24.07
C PRO A 181 2.93 11.40 -25.36
N GLY A 182 2.89 10.60 -26.43
CA GLY A 182 3.53 10.90 -27.73
C GLY A 182 5.03 10.56 -27.82
N GLY A 183 5.66 10.06 -26.75
CA GLY A 183 7.08 9.71 -26.72
C GLY A 183 8.02 10.91 -26.88
N ARG A 184 9.24 10.66 -27.34
CA ARG A 184 10.21 11.72 -27.70
C ARG A 184 10.92 11.37 -29.00
N ASN A 185 10.96 12.31 -29.93
CA ASN A 185 11.69 12.20 -31.21
C ASN A 185 11.35 10.90 -31.98
N GLY A 186 10.07 10.53 -32.03
CA GLY A 186 9.61 9.32 -32.72
C GLY A 186 10.02 8.00 -32.03
N PHE A 187 10.41 8.05 -30.75
CA PHE A 187 10.62 6.88 -29.90
C PHE A 187 9.73 6.95 -28.66
N GLN A 188 8.82 5.98 -28.55
CA GLN A 188 7.85 5.89 -27.48
C GLN A 188 7.97 4.53 -26.80
N LEU A 189 8.05 4.56 -25.47
CA LEU A 189 7.96 3.39 -24.61
C LEU A 189 6.67 3.48 -23.79
N SER A 190 6.30 2.40 -23.14
CA SER A 190 5.23 2.29 -22.16
C SER A 190 5.73 2.88 -20.85
N LEU A 191 4.90 3.65 -20.15
CA LEU A 191 5.31 4.32 -18.92
C LEU A 191 5.63 3.31 -17.80
N PHE A 192 6.86 3.31 -17.28
CA PHE A 192 7.32 2.32 -16.29
C PHE A 192 7.34 0.86 -16.79
N GLY A 193 7.30 0.63 -18.11
CA GLY A 193 7.47 -0.72 -18.68
C GLY A 193 6.22 -1.60 -18.55
N PHE A 194 5.03 -0.99 -18.51
CA PHE A 194 3.76 -1.70 -18.35
C PHE A 194 3.36 -2.56 -19.57
N ASP A 195 3.92 -2.30 -20.75
CA ASP A 195 3.64 -3.05 -21.98
C ASP A 195 4.95 -3.53 -22.64
N PRO A 196 5.47 -4.70 -22.22
CA PRO A 196 6.71 -5.26 -22.76
C PRO A 196 6.67 -5.62 -24.25
N ASP A 197 5.48 -5.84 -24.83
CA ASP A 197 5.35 -6.15 -26.25
C ASP A 197 5.48 -4.88 -27.08
N ALA A 198 4.75 -3.82 -26.72
CA ALA A 198 4.88 -2.52 -27.38
C ALA A 198 6.30 -1.95 -27.26
N ASP A 199 6.95 -2.11 -26.10
CA ASP A 199 8.30 -1.61 -25.87
C ASP A 199 9.37 -2.37 -26.66
N TYR A 200 9.21 -3.68 -26.78
CA TYR A 200 10.08 -4.49 -27.62
C TYR A 200 9.95 -4.08 -29.08
N ASP A 201 8.73 -3.92 -29.57
CA ASP A 201 8.49 -3.49 -30.94
C ASP A 201 9.04 -2.08 -31.19
N ALA A 202 8.87 -1.16 -30.24
CA ALA A 202 9.43 0.19 -30.32
C ALA A 202 10.97 0.20 -30.37
N LEU A 203 11.61 -0.66 -29.57
CA LEU A 203 13.07 -0.71 -29.50
C LEU A 203 13.68 -1.48 -30.68
N VAL A 204 13.09 -2.61 -31.07
CA VAL A 204 13.68 -3.58 -32.01
C VAL A 204 13.16 -3.42 -33.43
N LYS A 205 11.85 -3.20 -33.63
CA LYS A 205 11.22 -3.27 -34.95
C LYS A 205 10.97 -1.90 -35.59
N GLN A 206 10.49 -0.94 -34.79
CA GLN A 206 10.11 0.38 -35.29
C GLN A 206 11.30 1.14 -35.87
N ALA A 207 11.00 2.13 -36.71
CA ALA A 207 12.00 2.91 -37.43
C ALA A 207 12.99 2.04 -38.24
N ARG A 208 12.52 0.90 -38.77
CA ARG A 208 13.31 -0.09 -39.54
C ARG A 208 14.48 -0.67 -38.73
N GLY A 209 14.29 -0.89 -37.43
CA GLY A 209 15.30 -1.50 -36.54
C GLY A 209 16.55 -0.65 -36.27
N ARG A 210 16.56 0.63 -36.66
CA ARG A 210 17.74 1.53 -36.58
C ARG A 210 18.34 1.72 -35.17
N ARG A 211 17.66 1.28 -34.12
CA ARG A 211 18.11 1.44 -32.72
C ARG A 211 19.04 0.34 -32.25
N ILE A 212 19.01 -0.81 -32.93
CA ILE A 212 19.77 -2.02 -32.60
C ILE A 212 20.64 -2.43 -33.80
N SER A 213 21.90 -2.72 -33.53
CA SER A 213 22.84 -3.26 -34.51
C SER A 213 23.29 -4.65 -34.03
N LEU A 214 22.78 -5.71 -34.67
CA LEU A 214 23.14 -7.08 -34.32
C LEU A 214 24.59 -7.41 -34.70
N ALA A 215 25.06 -6.89 -35.85
CA ALA A 215 26.42 -7.11 -36.32
C ALA A 215 27.48 -6.37 -35.51
N ALA A 216 27.09 -5.30 -34.81
CA ALA A 216 27.97 -4.54 -33.93
C ALA A 216 27.18 -4.05 -32.70
N PRO A 217 26.96 -4.92 -31.70
CA PRO A 217 26.12 -4.63 -30.54
C PRO A 217 26.47 -3.31 -29.87
N GLU A 218 27.76 -3.03 -29.65
CA GLU A 218 28.28 -1.82 -29.02
C GLU A 218 27.98 -0.54 -29.82
N GLN A 219 27.73 -0.65 -31.12
CA GLN A 219 27.37 0.47 -31.99
C GLN A 219 25.87 0.76 -32.01
N SER A 220 25.06 -0.06 -31.33
CA SER A 220 23.62 0.15 -31.21
C SER A 220 23.32 1.53 -30.63
N VAL A 221 22.43 2.28 -31.28
CA VAL A 221 22.07 3.65 -30.87
C VAL A 221 21.57 3.68 -29.43
N VAL A 222 20.82 2.66 -28.98
CA VAL A 222 20.34 2.57 -27.60
C VAL A 222 21.49 2.56 -26.58
N LEU A 223 22.55 1.78 -26.82
CA LEU A 223 23.73 1.73 -25.94
C LEU A 223 24.54 3.02 -26.02
N ARG A 224 24.73 3.57 -27.22
CA ARG A 224 25.53 4.77 -27.42
C ARG A 224 24.91 6.01 -26.79
N LYS A 225 23.59 6.18 -26.92
CA LYS A 225 22.83 7.24 -26.26
C LYS A 225 22.84 7.06 -24.74
N ALA A 226 22.67 5.83 -24.24
CA ALA A 226 22.66 5.56 -22.80
C ALA A 226 24.02 5.81 -22.13
N THR A 227 25.12 5.50 -22.83
CA THR A 227 26.50 5.73 -22.37
C THR A 227 27.04 7.13 -22.73
N GLN A 228 26.22 7.98 -23.35
CA GLN A 228 26.62 9.30 -23.87
C GLN A 228 27.80 9.29 -24.88
N SER A 229 28.16 8.14 -25.45
CA SER A 229 29.06 8.11 -26.63
C SER A 229 28.40 8.63 -27.90
N LEU A 230 27.08 8.88 -27.86
CA LEU A 230 26.34 9.69 -28.81
C LEU A 230 25.48 10.68 -28.02
N PRO A 231 25.39 11.98 -28.41
CA PRO A 231 24.68 13.00 -27.63
C PRO A 231 23.23 12.59 -27.34
N HIS A 232 22.83 12.64 -26.07
CA HIS A 232 21.49 12.27 -25.63
C HIS A 232 20.96 13.34 -24.69
N GLY A 233 19.84 13.97 -25.04
CA GLY A 233 19.23 15.03 -24.22
C GLY A 233 18.76 14.55 -22.85
N GLY A 234 18.62 13.24 -22.65
CA GLY A 234 18.35 12.66 -21.34
C GLY A 234 19.57 12.53 -20.44
N GLY A 235 20.80 12.78 -20.92
CA GLY A 235 22.02 12.64 -20.13
C GLY A 235 22.60 11.21 -20.13
N LEU A 236 23.69 11.01 -19.37
CA LEU A 236 24.26 9.69 -19.08
C LEU A 236 23.23 8.86 -18.33
N ARG A 237 22.97 7.64 -18.78
CA ARG A 237 22.04 6.70 -18.13
C ARG A 237 22.83 5.65 -17.35
N PHE A 238 23.81 5.01 -17.97
CA PHE A 238 24.73 4.09 -17.31
C PHE A 238 26.08 4.10 -18.01
N THR A 239 27.14 3.73 -17.29
CA THR A 239 28.51 3.75 -17.80
C THR A 239 28.81 2.53 -18.67
N LYS A 240 29.75 2.68 -19.61
CA LYS A 240 30.27 1.56 -20.40
C LYS A 240 30.94 0.55 -19.46
N GLY A 241 30.63 -0.73 -19.63
CA GLY A 241 31.14 -1.78 -18.74
C GLY A 241 30.41 -1.91 -17.40
N SER A 242 29.38 -1.12 -17.12
CA SER A 242 28.47 -1.40 -16.00
C SER A 242 27.74 -2.74 -16.19
N HIS A 243 27.13 -3.25 -15.12
CA HIS A 243 26.27 -4.44 -15.22
C HIS A 243 25.15 -4.23 -16.25
N ALA A 244 24.43 -3.11 -16.16
CA ALA A 244 23.36 -2.75 -17.10
C ALA A 244 23.84 -2.70 -18.56
N TYR A 245 25.02 -2.12 -18.81
CA TYR A 245 25.63 -2.10 -20.14
C TYR A 245 25.90 -3.52 -20.67
N ARG A 246 26.51 -4.39 -19.86
CA ARG A 246 26.79 -5.78 -20.25
C ARG A 246 25.50 -6.54 -20.52
N THR A 247 24.49 -6.44 -19.66
CA THR A 247 23.19 -7.09 -19.83
C THR A 247 22.52 -6.66 -21.14
N MET A 248 22.48 -5.35 -21.44
CA MET A 248 21.90 -4.86 -22.71
C MET A 248 22.74 -5.25 -23.93
N ARG A 249 24.07 -5.19 -23.85
CA ARG A 249 24.96 -5.62 -24.93
C ARG A 249 24.79 -7.11 -25.24
N ASP A 250 24.77 -7.96 -24.22
CA ASP A 250 24.66 -9.40 -24.37
C ASP A 250 23.30 -9.80 -24.95
N TRP A 251 22.23 -9.11 -24.56
CA TRP A 251 20.91 -9.27 -25.19
C TRP A 251 20.95 -8.96 -26.69
N ILE A 252 21.61 -7.86 -27.08
CA ILE A 252 21.74 -7.49 -28.49
C ILE A 252 22.59 -8.51 -29.24
N ALA A 253 23.75 -8.89 -28.68
CA ALA A 253 24.66 -9.88 -29.26
C ALA A 253 23.99 -11.26 -29.42
N GLY A 254 23.11 -11.62 -28.49
CA GLY A 254 22.33 -12.85 -28.52
C GLY A 254 21.12 -12.84 -29.46
N GLY A 255 20.97 -11.82 -30.31
CA GLY A 255 19.87 -11.76 -31.28
C GLY A 255 18.55 -11.23 -30.71
N VAL A 256 18.62 -10.37 -29.68
CA VAL A 256 17.47 -9.70 -29.03
C VAL A 256 16.32 -10.63 -28.61
N PRO A 257 16.58 -11.73 -27.89
CA PRO A 257 15.53 -12.67 -27.51
C PRO A 257 14.46 -12.03 -26.61
N ARG A 258 13.22 -12.52 -26.77
CA ARG A 258 12.17 -12.36 -25.75
C ARG A 258 12.47 -13.30 -24.59
N SER A 259 11.93 -13.01 -23.41
CA SER A 259 12.13 -13.90 -22.25
C SER A 259 11.51 -15.28 -22.50
N ARG A 260 12.16 -16.34 -22.00
CA ARG A 260 11.62 -17.71 -22.13
C ARG A 260 10.38 -17.95 -21.26
N ARG A 261 10.19 -17.10 -20.24
CA ARG A 261 9.16 -17.22 -19.20
C ARG A 261 8.15 -16.06 -19.29
N ARG A 262 7.57 -15.82 -20.47
CA ARG A 262 6.67 -14.66 -20.70
C ARG A 262 5.35 -14.73 -19.92
N ASP A 263 4.98 -15.93 -19.52
CA ASP A 263 3.84 -16.25 -18.66
C ASP A 263 4.12 -15.99 -17.17
N VAL A 264 5.39 -15.79 -16.81
CA VAL A 264 5.81 -15.49 -15.44
C VAL A 264 5.95 -13.99 -15.26
N SER A 265 5.19 -13.44 -14.31
CA SER A 265 5.22 -12.03 -13.94
C SER A 265 5.59 -11.86 -12.47
N VAL A 266 5.91 -10.62 -12.09
CA VAL A 266 6.18 -10.29 -10.68
C VAL A 266 4.85 -10.23 -9.93
N ALA A 267 4.63 -11.17 -9.02
CA ALA A 267 3.43 -11.25 -8.19
C ALA A 267 3.46 -10.20 -7.07
N ARG A 268 4.63 -10.02 -6.43
CA ARG A 268 4.87 -8.98 -5.43
C ARG A 268 6.37 -8.70 -5.32
N ILE A 269 6.70 -7.58 -4.69
CA ILE A 269 8.07 -7.32 -4.21
C ILE A 269 8.06 -7.18 -2.69
N GLU A 270 9.23 -7.32 -2.10
CA GLU A 270 9.43 -7.23 -0.65
C GLU A 270 10.69 -6.42 -0.34
N VAL A 271 10.54 -5.34 0.42
CA VAL A 271 11.66 -4.52 0.89
C VAL A 271 12.11 -5.00 2.27
N GLN A 272 13.42 -5.13 2.43
CA GLN A 272 14.08 -5.66 3.62
C GLN A 272 15.19 -4.71 4.09
N PRO A 273 15.27 -4.40 5.40
CA PRO A 273 14.21 -4.57 6.39
C PRO A 273 12.94 -3.79 6.00
N ARG A 274 11.78 -4.12 6.60
CA ARG A 274 10.54 -3.34 6.39
C ARG A 274 10.51 -2.03 7.16
N TYR A 275 11.13 -2.02 8.34
CA TYR A 275 11.17 -0.86 9.23
C TYR A 275 12.52 -0.73 9.91
N ARG A 276 13.01 0.50 10.06
CA ARG A 276 14.18 0.79 10.90
C ARG A 276 14.01 2.11 11.64
N VAL A 277 14.53 2.15 12.86
CA VAL A 277 14.80 3.42 13.53
C VAL A 277 16.29 3.72 13.36
N LEU A 278 16.60 4.91 12.87
CA LEU A 278 17.94 5.37 12.57
C LEU A 278 18.34 6.46 13.57
N GLU A 279 19.63 6.50 13.87
CA GLU A 279 20.25 7.67 14.49
C GLU A 279 20.29 8.84 13.49
N PRO A 280 20.37 10.09 13.97
CA PRO A 280 20.65 11.25 13.10
C PRO A 280 21.90 11.00 12.24
N GLU A 281 21.85 11.43 10.98
CA GLU A 281 22.91 11.17 9.96
C GLU A 281 23.17 9.67 9.68
N GLY A 282 22.30 8.79 10.16
CA GLY A 282 22.39 7.36 9.98
C GLY A 282 22.15 6.91 8.53
N ARG A 283 22.53 5.65 8.28
CA ARG A 283 22.34 4.98 6.97
C ARG A 283 21.73 3.61 7.15
N GLN A 284 20.97 3.18 6.14
CA GLN A 284 20.38 1.84 6.05
C GLN A 284 20.42 1.37 4.59
N GLN A 285 21.14 0.28 4.32
CA GLN A 285 21.00 -0.50 3.10
C GLN A 285 19.64 -1.22 3.13
N ILE A 286 18.89 -1.13 2.04
CA ILE A 286 17.71 -1.97 1.81
C ILE A 286 17.99 -2.98 0.69
N CYS A 287 17.31 -4.12 0.76
CA CYS A 287 17.26 -5.16 -0.27
C CYS A 287 15.82 -5.26 -0.78
N VAL A 288 15.65 -5.51 -2.07
CA VAL A 288 14.35 -5.74 -2.70
C VAL A 288 14.32 -7.13 -3.30
N VAL A 289 13.39 -7.97 -2.83
CA VAL A 289 13.18 -9.33 -3.36
C VAL A 289 11.89 -9.36 -4.17
N ALA A 290 11.98 -9.74 -5.44
CA ALA A 290 10.83 -10.02 -6.28
C ALA A 290 10.37 -11.47 -6.08
N HIS A 291 9.07 -11.66 -5.93
CA HIS A 291 8.41 -12.97 -5.90
C HIS A 291 7.56 -13.10 -7.15
N PHE A 292 7.76 -14.18 -7.90
CA PHE A 292 7.16 -14.40 -9.21
C PHE A 292 5.95 -15.34 -9.13
N THR A 293 5.09 -15.31 -10.16
CA THR A 293 3.84 -16.09 -10.21
C THR A 293 4.05 -17.62 -10.26
N ASP A 294 5.25 -18.07 -10.61
CA ASP A 294 5.65 -19.48 -10.62
C ASP A 294 6.18 -19.97 -9.26
N GLY A 295 6.23 -19.08 -8.26
CA GLY A 295 6.80 -19.36 -6.94
C GLY A 295 8.31 -19.12 -6.83
N SER A 296 9.00 -18.76 -7.91
CA SER A 296 10.41 -18.37 -7.83
C SER A 296 10.58 -16.98 -7.20
N SER A 297 11.80 -16.67 -6.76
CA SER A 297 12.16 -15.33 -6.26
C SER A 297 13.55 -14.92 -6.73
N ALA A 298 13.82 -13.61 -6.73
CA ALA A 298 15.13 -13.06 -7.04
C ALA A 298 15.35 -11.75 -6.29
N ASP A 299 16.58 -11.49 -5.87
CA ASP A 299 17.00 -10.15 -5.46
C ASP A 299 17.08 -9.24 -6.68
N VAL A 300 16.35 -8.13 -6.61
CA VAL A 300 16.22 -7.11 -7.66
C VAL A 300 16.69 -5.75 -7.17
N THR A 301 17.41 -5.67 -6.05
CA THR A 301 17.86 -4.42 -5.41
C THR A 301 18.59 -3.49 -6.40
N HIS A 302 19.44 -4.07 -7.24
CA HIS A 302 20.23 -3.35 -8.23
C HIS A 302 19.44 -2.86 -9.46
N THR A 303 18.23 -3.39 -9.69
CA THR A 303 17.34 -3.01 -10.82
C THR A 303 16.03 -2.36 -10.36
N ALA A 304 15.72 -2.38 -9.07
CA ALA A 304 14.57 -1.70 -8.49
C ALA A 304 14.75 -0.17 -8.56
N VAL A 305 13.66 0.55 -8.78
CA VAL A 305 13.64 2.02 -8.73
C VAL A 305 13.27 2.46 -7.33
N TYR A 306 14.04 3.38 -6.77
CA TYR A 306 13.79 3.94 -5.45
C TYR A 306 13.33 5.40 -5.53
N ARG A 307 12.41 5.78 -4.65
CA ARG A 307 11.98 7.16 -4.46
C ARG A 307 11.72 7.46 -3.00
N THR A 308 12.02 8.68 -2.59
CA THR A 308 11.62 9.23 -1.30
C THR A 308 10.39 10.11 -1.46
N ASN A 309 9.50 10.11 -0.46
CA ASN A 309 8.38 11.05 -0.35
C ASN A 309 8.63 12.12 0.72
N SER A 310 9.84 12.16 1.30
CA SER A 310 10.20 13.03 2.41
C SER A 310 11.51 13.75 2.10
N MET A 311 11.62 14.98 2.59
CA MET A 311 12.88 15.73 2.57
C MET A 311 13.87 15.23 3.63
N MET A 312 13.43 14.36 4.55
CA MET A 312 14.23 13.88 5.67
C MET A 312 15.21 12.76 5.29
N ALA A 313 14.91 12.06 4.20
CA ALA A 313 15.65 10.87 3.80
C ALA A 313 15.85 10.84 2.29
N GLU A 314 17.06 10.49 1.88
CA GLU A 314 17.43 10.24 0.49
C GLU A 314 17.71 8.75 0.31
N VAL A 315 17.58 8.28 -0.92
CA VAL A 315 17.93 6.91 -1.31
C VAL A 315 18.71 6.95 -2.61
N ASP A 316 19.85 6.28 -2.62
CA ASP A 316 20.68 6.17 -3.82
C ASP A 316 20.22 5.05 -4.75
N GLU A 317 20.88 4.91 -5.90
CA GLU A 317 20.55 3.86 -6.87
C GLU A 317 20.90 2.44 -6.40
N HIS A 318 21.65 2.29 -5.32
CA HIS A 318 22.00 1.00 -4.72
C HIS A 318 21.07 0.61 -3.58
N GLY A 319 20.07 1.43 -3.25
CA GLY A 319 19.17 1.18 -2.14
C GLY A 319 19.79 1.54 -0.78
N VAL A 320 20.75 2.47 -0.73
CA VAL A 320 21.22 3.03 0.54
C VAL A 320 20.36 4.23 0.89
N VAL A 321 19.64 4.09 1.98
CA VAL A 321 18.88 5.17 2.60
C VAL A 321 19.80 5.95 3.53
N SER A 322 19.83 7.27 3.39
CA SER A 322 20.55 8.17 4.29
C SER A 322 19.60 9.22 4.84
N VAL A 323 19.69 9.50 6.14
CA VAL A 323 18.89 10.54 6.80
C VAL A 323 19.77 11.73 7.15
N GLN A 324 19.16 12.91 7.25
CA GLN A 324 19.83 14.12 7.77
C GLN A 324 19.49 14.31 9.27
N ASP A 325 19.59 15.53 9.78
CA ASP A 325 19.27 15.86 11.19
C ASP A 325 17.76 16.06 11.46
N GLN A 326 16.91 15.97 10.44
CA GLN A 326 15.47 16.08 10.63
C GLN A 326 14.89 14.83 11.30
N ARG A 327 14.04 15.05 12.32
CA ARG A 327 13.42 14.00 13.14
C ARG A 327 11.98 13.75 12.75
N GLY A 328 11.51 12.52 12.97
CA GLY A 328 10.20 12.04 12.56
C GLY A 328 10.28 10.78 11.70
N GLU A 329 9.23 10.51 10.93
CA GLU A 329 9.17 9.34 10.06
C GLU A 329 9.21 9.68 8.59
N PHE A 330 9.72 8.74 7.81
CA PHE A 330 9.80 8.84 6.37
C PHE A 330 9.56 7.48 5.72
N SER A 331 9.39 7.48 4.40
CA SER A 331 9.17 6.26 3.64
C SER A 331 9.95 6.31 2.33
N ILE A 332 10.55 5.17 1.99
CA ILE A 332 11.23 4.94 0.71
C ILE A 332 10.41 3.92 -0.07
N VAL A 333 9.95 4.34 -1.24
CA VAL A 333 9.17 3.51 -2.16
C VAL A 333 10.15 2.79 -3.09
N ALA A 334 10.08 1.47 -3.11
CA ALA A 334 10.78 0.63 -4.08
C ALA A 334 9.78 0.14 -5.14
N MET A 335 10.20 0.11 -6.40
CA MET A 335 9.37 -0.33 -7.53
C MET A 335 10.14 -1.31 -8.41
N TYR A 336 9.49 -2.40 -8.81
CA TYR A 336 10.04 -3.35 -9.78
C TYR A 336 8.91 -4.15 -10.44
N GLY A 337 8.95 -4.30 -11.77
CA GLY A 337 7.98 -5.11 -12.52
C GLY A 337 6.52 -4.69 -12.35
N GLY A 338 6.26 -3.39 -12.16
CA GLY A 338 4.91 -2.87 -11.89
C GLY A 338 4.40 -3.08 -10.46
N GLN A 339 5.21 -3.65 -9.58
CA GLN A 339 4.93 -3.82 -8.16
C GLN A 339 5.64 -2.76 -7.32
N VAL A 340 5.05 -2.44 -6.17
CA VAL A 340 5.53 -1.42 -5.23
C VAL A 340 5.54 -1.99 -3.81
N ASP A 341 6.60 -1.73 -3.06
CA ASP A 341 6.65 -1.96 -1.61
C ASP A 341 7.48 -0.85 -0.94
N VAL A 342 7.33 -0.69 0.38
CA VAL A 342 7.80 0.51 1.10
C VAL A 342 8.67 0.12 2.28
N PHE A 343 9.88 0.67 2.30
CA PHE A 343 10.68 0.76 3.53
C PHE A 343 10.20 1.95 4.36
N ARG A 344 9.96 1.73 5.65
CA ARG A 344 9.65 2.81 6.61
C ARG A 344 10.84 3.07 7.52
N GLY A 345 11.18 4.34 7.70
CA GLY A 345 12.23 4.74 8.60
C GLY A 345 11.74 5.77 9.61
N ALA A 346 12.40 5.83 10.76
CA ALA A 346 12.17 6.85 11.77
C ALA A 346 13.49 7.36 12.35
N VAL A 347 13.58 8.67 12.57
CA VAL A 347 14.62 9.30 13.40
C VAL A 347 13.92 9.85 14.63
N VAL A 348 14.23 9.30 15.80
CA VAL A 348 13.48 9.59 17.04
C VAL A 348 13.79 10.98 17.61
N PHE A 349 12.82 11.58 18.31
CA PHE A 349 12.96 12.85 19.03
C PHE A 349 13.67 12.69 20.37
N GLY A 350 13.60 11.51 20.96
CA GLY A 350 14.21 11.19 22.24
C GLY A 350 14.04 9.70 22.58
N PRO A 351 14.41 9.29 23.80
CA PRO A 351 14.15 7.93 24.26
C PRO A 351 12.64 7.64 24.27
N PRO A 352 12.23 6.36 24.15
CA PRO A 352 10.83 5.99 24.24
C PRO A 352 10.20 6.50 25.54
N LEU A 353 9.00 7.07 25.42
CA LEU A 353 8.29 7.60 26.58
C LEU A 353 7.88 6.51 27.56
N THR A 354 8.16 6.72 28.84
CA THR A 354 7.76 5.84 29.94
C THR A 354 6.37 6.19 30.48
N GLU A 355 5.97 7.45 30.38
CA GLU A 355 4.71 7.96 30.92
C GLU A 355 3.85 8.55 29.80
N LEU A 356 2.61 8.07 29.72
CA LEU A 356 1.57 8.58 28.81
C LEU A 356 0.26 8.62 29.59
N PRO A 357 -0.65 9.57 29.28
CA PRO A 357 -1.98 9.56 29.86
C PRO A 357 -2.72 8.25 29.50
N PRO A 358 -3.71 7.83 30.30
CA PRO A 358 -4.51 6.66 29.97
C PRO A 358 -5.29 6.92 28.65
N PRO A 359 -5.26 6.00 27.68
CA PRO A 359 -6.02 6.15 26.45
C PRO A 359 -7.51 6.13 26.74
N ARG A 360 -8.28 7.02 26.11
CA ARG A 360 -9.75 7.06 26.27
C ARG A 360 -10.47 6.25 25.19
N ASN A 361 -9.81 6.02 24.06
CA ASN A 361 -10.36 5.30 22.91
C ASN A 361 -9.24 4.67 22.06
N VAL A 362 -9.64 3.91 21.04
CA VAL A 362 -8.73 3.23 20.10
C VAL A 362 -7.85 4.18 19.27
N VAL A 363 -8.27 5.43 19.07
CA VAL A 363 -7.46 6.45 18.37
C VAL A 363 -6.30 6.87 19.26
N ASP A 364 -6.56 7.10 20.56
CA ASP A 364 -5.50 7.43 21.52
C ASP A 364 -4.48 6.30 21.60
N GLU A 365 -4.91 5.03 21.64
CA GLU A 365 -3.98 3.88 21.62
C GLU A 365 -3.03 3.91 20.42
N ALA A 366 -3.57 4.17 19.22
CA ALA A 366 -2.78 4.26 18.00
C ALA A 366 -1.81 5.47 18.00
N VAL A 367 -2.27 6.63 18.47
CA VAL A 367 -1.45 7.85 18.57
C VAL A 367 -0.36 7.68 19.63
N PHE A 368 -0.69 7.10 20.78
CA PHE A 368 0.24 6.89 21.90
C PHE A 368 1.31 5.86 21.57
N ALA A 369 0.96 4.80 20.84
CA ALA A 369 1.95 3.88 20.29
C ALA A 369 2.99 4.61 19.42
N LYS A 370 2.52 5.58 18.62
CA LYS A 370 3.39 6.39 17.76
C LYS A 370 4.29 7.35 18.55
N TRP A 371 3.71 8.09 19.50
CA TRP A 371 4.45 9.00 20.36
C TRP A 371 5.50 8.28 21.19
N ARG A 372 5.17 7.11 21.75
CA ARG A 372 6.13 6.26 22.46
C ARG A 372 7.27 5.83 21.55
N ALA A 373 6.96 5.35 20.34
CA ALA A 373 7.98 4.90 19.40
C ALA A 373 8.92 6.02 18.92
N LEU A 374 8.39 7.24 18.79
CA LEU A 374 9.15 8.41 18.32
C LEU A 374 9.76 9.27 19.44
N GLY A 375 9.43 9.00 20.71
CA GLY A 375 9.84 9.83 21.84
C GLY A 375 9.22 11.23 21.83
N ILE A 376 7.97 11.37 21.36
CA ILE A 376 7.28 12.67 21.24
C ILE A 376 6.39 12.89 22.47
N PRO A 377 6.77 13.75 23.43
CA PRO A 377 5.98 13.98 24.64
C PRO A 377 4.60 14.56 24.29
N PRO A 378 3.52 14.11 24.96
CA PRO A 378 2.20 14.68 24.77
C PRO A 378 2.20 16.15 25.22
N SER A 379 1.43 16.99 24.52
CA SER A 379 1.16 18.35 25.00
C SER A 379 0.33 18.30 26.28
N PRO A 380 0.51 19.28 27.20
CA PRO A 380 -0.34 19.37 28.38
C PRO A 380 -1.80 19.59 27.98
N LEU A 381 -2.71 19.17 28.87
CA LEU A 381 -4.13 19.47 28.71
C LEU A 381 -4.33 20.99 28.68
N CYS A 382 -5.07 21.49 27.69
CA CYS A 382 -5.42 22.90 27.64
C CYS A 382 -6.43 23.27 28.74
N ASP A 383 -6.46 24.54 29.10
CA ASP A 383 -7.45 25.11 30.01
C ASP A 383 -8.87 25.02 29.42
N ASP A 384 -9.87 25.21 30.28
CA ASP A 384 -11.29 25.03 29.93
C ASP A 384 -11.79 26.05 28.91
N ALA A 385 -11.35 27.31 28.97
CA ALA A 385 -11.76 28.33 28.01
C ALA A 385 -11.20 28.01 26.61
N THR A 386 -9.93 27.61 26.55
CA THR A 386 -9.30 27.14 25.31
C THR A 386 -9.99 25.90 24.76
N PHE A 387 -10.32 24.92 25.62
CA PHE A 387 -11.02 23.70 25.23
C PHE A 387 -12.40 24.01 24.64
N LEU A 388 -13.24 24.77 25.37
CA LEU A 388 -14.58 25.16 24.94
C LEU A 388 -14.56 25.84 23.57
N ARG A 389 -13.65 26.79 23.36
CA ARG A 389 -13.54 27.50 22.08
C ARG A 389 -13.17 26.54 20.95
N ARG A 390 -12.16 25.68 21.13
CA ARG A 390 -11.69 24.75 20.09
C ARG A 390 -12.75 23.72 19.72
N VAL A 391 -13.35 23.06 20.72
CA VAL A 391 -14.33 22.01 20.47
C VAL A 391 -15.61 22.55 19.84
N THR A 392 -16.05 23.76 20.20
CA THR A 392 -17.23 24.40 19.58
C THR A 392 -16.96 24.77 18.12
N ILE A 393 -15.78 25.30 17.80
CA ILE A 393 -15.40 25.59 16.41
C ILE A 393 -15.33 24.30 15.59
N ASP A 394 -14.71 23.26 16.12
CA ASP A 394 -14.47 22.02 15.38
C ASP A 394 -15.76 21.23 15.13
N LEU A 395 -16.67 21.18 16.12
CA LEU A 395 -17.92 20.42 16.03
C LEU A 395 -19.08 21.24 15.46
N ALA A 396 -19.29 22.47 15.93
CA ALA A 396 -20.45 23.31 15.57
C ALA A 396 -20.13 24.39 14.51
N GLY A 397 -18.87 24.61 14.16
CA GLY A 397 -18.49 25.60 13.13
C GLY A 397 -18.70 27.06 13.54
N ARG A 398 -18.89 27.33 14.84
CA ARG A 398 -19.11 28.68 15.40
C ARG A 398 -18.34 28.88 16.70
N LEU A 399 -18.37 30.10 17.22
CA LEU A 399 -17.89 30.39 18.58
C LEU A 399 -18.92 29.93 19.63
N PRO A 400 -18.48 29.61 20.86
CA PRO A 400 -19.40 29.40 21.97
C PRO A 400 -20.16 30.70 22.26
N THR A 401 -21.44 30.56 22.59
CA THR A 401 -22.26 31.69 23.05
C THR A 401 -21.82 32.13 24.45
N LEU A 402 -22.24 33.32 24.85
CA LEU A 402 -21.96 33.83 26.19
C LEU A 402 -22.57 32.95 27.29
N GLU A 403 -23.75 32.40 27.05
CA GLU A 403 -24.46 31.50 27.97
C GLU A 403 -23.71 30.15 28.09
N GLU A 404 -23.41 29.48 26.97
CA GLU A 404 -22.63 28.25 26.97
C GLU A 404 -21.27 28.41 27.68
N THR A 405 -20.64 29.58 27.51
CA THR A 405 -19.37 29.92 28.17
C THR A 405 -19.53 30.04 29.68
N ARG A 406 -20.54 30.78 30.16
CA ARG A 406 -20.81 30.93 31.59
C ARG A 406 -21.12 29.59 32.24
N ASP A 407 -21.99 28.80 31.62
CA ASP A 407 -22.42 27.51 32.13
C ASP A 407 -21.24 26.52 32.21
N PHE A 408 -20.43 26.42 31.16
CA PHE A 408 -19.32 25.48 31.11
C PHE A 408 -18.18 25.84 32.08
N LEU A 409 -17.91 27.14 32.26
CA LEU A 409 -16.88 27.61 33.19
C LEU A 409 -17.34 27.51 34.66
N ALA A 410 -18.65 27.60 34.92
CA ALA A 410 -19.22 27.39 36.25
C ALA A 410 -19.36 25.90 36.62
N ASP A 411 -19.46 24.99 35.64
CA ASP A 411 -19.55 23.55 35.89
C ASP A 411 -18.23 22.99 36.45
N THR A 412 -18.32 22.31 37.59
CA THR A 412 -17.19 21.65 38.29
C THR A 412 -17.22 20.13 38.17
N SER A 413 -18.18 19.58 37.41
CA SER A 413 -18.30 18.13 37.18
C SER A 413 -17.05 17.59 36.49
N ALA A 414 -16.55 16.43 36.95
CA ALA A 414 -15.35 15.80 36.39
C ALA A 414 -15.52 15.38 34.91
N ASP A 415 -16.75 15.17 34.46
CA ASP A 415 -17.13 14.75 33.10
C ASP A 415 -17.69 15.90 32.24
N LYS A 416 -17.59 17.16 32.68
CA LYS A 416 -18.19 18.32 31.98
C LYS A 416 -17.75 18.45 30.52
N ARG A 417 -16.51 18.07 30.20
CA ARG A 417 -15.97 18.07 28.83
C ARG A 417 -16.68 17.06 27.93
N ASP A 418 -16.96 15.87 28.45
CA ASP A 418 -17.66 14.82 27.71
C ASP A 418 -19.12 15.22 27.48
N ARG A 419 -19.79 15.75 28.51
CA ARG A 419 -21.17 16.27 28.38
C ARG A 419 -21.27 17.43 27.38
N LEU A 420 -20.27 18.31 27.33
CA LEU A 420 -20.21 19.36 26.33
C LEU A 420 -20.08 18.78 24.92
N ILE A 421 -19.20 17.79 24.72
CA ILE A 421 -19.04 17.10 23.43
C ILE A 421 -20.37 16.47 23.00
N ASP A 422 -21.03 15.72 23.88
CA ASP A 422 -22.31 15.07 23.58
C ASP A 422 -23.38 16.10 23.19
N ARG A 423 -23.52 17.20 23.96
CA ARG A 423 -24.45 18.29 23.62
C ARG A 423 -24.15 18.93 22.27
N LEU A 424 -22.87 19.13 21.93
CA LEU A 424 -22.48 19.70 20.65
C LEU A 424 -22.77 18.73 19.49
N LEU A 425 -22.51 17.44 19.66
CA LEU A 425 -22.82 16.40 18.66
C LEU A 425 -24.32 16.25 18.44
N ASP A 426 -25.14 16.40 19.48
CA ASP A 426 -26.61 16.37 19.40
C ASP A 426 -27.22 17.68 18.84
N SER A 427 -26.40 18.72 18.63
CA SER A 427 -26.88 20.04 18.18
C SER A 427 -27.19 20.09 16.69
N THR A 428 -28.08 21.00 16.29
CA THR A 428 -28.31 21.30 14.88
C THR A 428 -27.08 21.90 14.21
N ASP A 429 -26.26 22.66 14.96
CA ASP A 429 -25.06 23.29 14.43
C ASP A 429 -24.04 22.26 13.94
N TYR A 430 -23.88 21.15 14.68
CA TYR A 430 -23.05 20.03 14.23
C TYR A 430 -23.54 19.45 12.90
N ALA A 431 -24.85 19.14 12.83
CA ALA A 431 -25.46 18.58 11.63
C ALA A 431 -25.30 19.52 10.41
N ASP A 432 -25.53 20.82 10.60
CA ASP A 432 -25.41 21.84 9.55
C ASP A 432 -23.95 22.01 9.10
N TYR A 433 -23.02 22.09 10.05
CA TYR A 433 -21.61 22.28 9.76
C TYR A 433 -20.99 21.07 9.03
N PHE A 434 -21.26 19.86 9.50
CA PHE A 434 -20.75 18.63 8.87
C PHE A 434 -21.43 18.35 7.53
N ALA A 435 -22.72 18.68 7.37
CA ALA A 435 -23.37 18.59 6.08
C ALA A 435 -22.66 19.43 5.02
N ASN A 436 -22.26 20.67 5.35
CA ASN A 436 -21.55 21.54 4.43
C ASN A 436 -20.16 20.99 4.05
N LYS A 437 -19.44 20.36 4.98
CA LYS A 437 -18.17 19.66 4.67
C LYS A 437 -18.40 18.52 3.67
N TRP A 438 -19.44 17.71 3.89
CA TRP A 438 -19.72 16.52 3.07
C TRP A 438 -20.30 16.84 1.70
N VAL A 439 -21.08 17.91 1.58
CA VAL A 439 -21.60 18.42 0.30
C VAL A 439 -20.47 18.68 -0.69
N LEU A 440 -19.34 19.24 -0.22
CA LEU A 440 -18.15 19.46 -1.05
C LEU A 440 -17.47 18.15 -1.46
N LEU A 441 -17.28 17.22 -0.53
CA LEU A 441 -16.66 15.92 -0.79
C LEU A 441 -17.47 15.07 -1.79
N LEU A 442 -18.79 15.08 -1.64
CA LEU A 442 -19.74 14.38 -2.51
C LEU A 442 -20.06 15.15 -3.79
N ARG A 443 -19.43 16.31 -4.01
CA ARG A 443 -19.61 17.18 -5.17
C ARG A 443 -21.07 17.56 -5.42
N ASN A 444 -21.85 17.73 -4.37
CA ASN A 444 -23.25 18.14 -4.46
C ASN A 444 -23.34 19.64 -4.79
N LEU A 445 -22.98 19.99 -6.02
CA LEU A 445 -22.87 21.37 -6.52
C LEU A 445 -24.17 21.80 -7.24
N GLN A 446 -24.45 23.10 -7.23
CA GLN A 446 -25.54 23.67 -8.01
C GLN A 446 -25.00 24.08 -9.38
N GLY A 447 -25.55 23.49 -10.45
CA GLY A 447 -25.18 23.76 -11.85
C GLY A 447 -26.20 24.58 -12.63
N GLY A 448 -27.24 25.11 -11.96
CA GLY A 448 -28.36 25.85 -12.55
C GLY A 448 -29.72 25.46 -11.92
N PRO A 449 -30.83 26.13 -12.30
CA PRO A 449 -32.16 25.93 -11.71
C PRO A 449 -32.66 24.48 -11.74
N GLU A 450 -32.37 23.75 -12.83
CA GLU A 450 -32.76 22.35 -13.03
C GLU A 450 -32.10 21.40 -12.01
N SER A 451 -30.94 21.78 -11.47
CA SER A 451 -30.19 20.95 -10.52
C SER A 451 -30.57 21.21 -9.05
N ALA A 452 -31.23 22.33 -8.77
CA ALA A 452 -31.43 22.86 -7.43
C ALA A 452 -32.20 21.89 -6.53
N ARG A 453 -33.28 21.29 -7.03
CA ARG A 453 -34.13 20.36 -6.26
C ARG A 453 -33.33 19.18 -5.71
N GLY A 454 -32.57 18.49 -6.57
CA GLY A 454 -31.73 17.35 -6.18
C GLY A 454 -30.61 17.76 -5.22
N THR A 455 -30.02 18.93 -5.44
CA THR A 455 -28.96 19.47 -4.56
C THR A 455 -29.47 19.74 -3.15
N TYR A 456 -30.64 20.39 -3.00
CA TYR A 456 -31.25 20.63 -1.68
C TYR A 456 -31.75 19.36 -1.01
N ALA A 457 -32.35 18.44 -1.76
CA ALA A 457 -32.81 17.17 -1.22
C ALA A 457 -31.63 16.35 -0.67
N MET A 458 -30.53 16.27 -1.42
CA MET A 458 -29.32 15.59 -0.98
C MET A 458 -28.68 16.28 0.23
N HIS A 459 -28.58 17.62 0.23
CA HIS A 459 -28.07 18.38 1.39
C HIS A 459 -28.88 18.07 2.65
N ARG A 460 -30.21 18.14 2.56
CA ARG A 460 -31.09 17.81 3.69
C ARG A 460 -30.87 16.39 4.19
N TRP A 461 -30.79 15.41 3.28
CA TRP A 461 -30.51 14.02 3.67
C TRP A 461 -29.14 13.85 4.35
N ILE A 462 -28.09 14.55 3.89
CA ILE A 462 -26.77 14.54 4.54
C ILE A 462 -26.89 15.12 5.96
N ARG A 463 -27.51 16.29 6.09
CA ARG A 463 -27.74 16.95 7.37
C ARG A 463 -28.50 16.06 8.35
N ASP A 464 -29.61 15.48 7.91
CA ASP A 464 -30.41 14.57 8.71
C ASP A 464 -29.61 13.33 9.12
N SER A 465 -28.75 12.81 8.23
CA SER A 465 -27.86 11.69 8.56
C SER A 465 -26.87 12.01 9.68
N PHE A 466 -26.35 13.25 9.75
CA PHE A 466 -25.51 13.69 10.87
C PHE A 466 -26.30 13.91 12.15
N ARG A 467 -27.46 14.58 12.06
CA ARG A 467 -28.35 14.80 13.21
C ARG A 467 -28.77 13.48 13.87
N ASP A 468 -29.11 12.49 13.05
CA ASP A 468 -29.61 11.21 13.54
C ASP A 468 -28.47 10.23 13.87
N ASN A 469 -27.21 10.69 13.83
CA ASN A 469 -25.98 9.91 14.07
C ASN A 469 -25.96 8.58 13.27
N LYS A 470 -26.26 8.68 11.96
CA LYS A 470 -26.32 7.51 11.07
C LYS A 470 -24.97 6.78 11.04
N PRO A 471 -24.93 5.45 11.22
CA PRO A 471 -23.71 4.67 11.10
C PRO A 471 -23.01 4.92 9.76
N TYR A 472 -21.69 5.08 9.79
CA TYR A 472 -20.91 5.41 8.60
C TYR A 472 -21.10 4.37 7.47
N ASP A 473 -21.14 3.07 7.78
CA ASP A 473 -21.35 2.04 6.77
C ASP A 473 -22.72 2.17 6.08
N GLN A 474 -23.76 2.55 6.84
CA GLN A 474 -25.09 2.82 6.31
C GLN A 474 -25.09 4.07 5.44
N PHE A 475 -24.47 5.16 5.90
CA PHE A 475 -24.33 6.40 5.13
C PHE A 475 -23.67 6.16 3.76
N VAL A 476 -22.55 5.41 3.74
CA VAL A 476 -21.84 5.07 2.49
C VAL A 476 -22.68 4.12 1.63
N ARG A 477 -23.27 3.08 2.21
CA ARG A 477 -24.09 2.10 1.48
C ARG A 477 -25.25 2.78 0.76
N GLU A 478 -26.00 3.64 1.47
CA GLU A 478 -27.14 4.38 0.89
C GLU A 478 -26.76 5.23 -0.32
N ILE A 479 -25.55 5.82 -0.33
CA ILE A 479 -25.02 6.59 -1.47
C ILE A 479 -24.64 5.66 -2.62
N VAL A 480 -23.78 4.68 -2.35
CA VAL A 480 -23.16 3.84 -3.39
C VAL A 480 -24.17 2.91 -4.07
N THR A 481 -25.25 2.55 -3.38
CA THR A 481 -26.33 1.72 -3.94
C THR A 481 -27.58 2.51 -4.30
N ALA A 482 -27.52 3.85 -4.31
CA ALA A 482 -28.70 4.66 -4.59
C ALA A 482 -29.26 4.39 -5.99
N SER A 483 -30.59 4.29 -6.07
CA SER A 483 -31.34 4.10 -7.30
C SER A 483 -32.70 4.80 -7.21
N GLY A 484 -33.35 5.00 -8.35
CA GLY A 484 -34.56 5.81 -8.43
C GLY A 484 -34.27 7.28 -8.73
N ASP A 485 -35.25 8.13 -8.43
CA ASP A 485 -35.16 9.58 -8.55
C ASP A 485 -34.86 10.24 -7.21
N VAL A 486 -34.43 11.51 -7.25
CA VAL A 486 -34.02 12.28 -6.07
C VAL A 486 -35.18 12.65 -5.13
N THR A 487 -36.43 12.49 -5.56
CA THR A 487 -37.60 12.78 -4.71
C THR A 487 -37.86 11.65 -3.72
N GLN A 488 -37.60 10.41 -4.14
CA GLN A 488 -37.74 9.22 -3.30
C GLN A 488 -36.43 8.82 -2.64
N ASN A 489 -35.31 9.04 -3.32
CA ASN A 489 -33.98 8.63 -2.86
C ASN A 489 -32.95 9.74 -3.12
N PRO A 490 -32.85 10.76 -2.25
CA PRO A 490 -31.94 11.89 -2.44
C PRO A 490 -30.47 11.51 -2.71
N PRO A 491 -29.89 10.46 -2.08
CA PRO A 491 -28.57 9.93 -2.45
C PRO A 491 -28.34 9.64 -3.94
N ALA A 492 -29.40 9.39 -4.72
CA ALA A 492 -29.29 9.19 -6.17
C ALA A 492 -28.69 10.42 -6.89
N ASN A 493 -28.72 11.61 -6.26
CA ASN A 493 -28.10 12.81 -6.80
C ASN A 493 -26.58 12.69 -7.00
N TRP A 494 -25.90 11.83 -6.24
CA TRP A 494 -24.46 11.57 -6.42
C TRP A 494 -24.16 11.06 -7.85
N PHE A 495 -25.00 10.17 -8.39
CA PHE A 495 -24.82 9.62 -9.74
C PHE A 495 -25.06 10.63 -10.87
N ARG A 496 -25.69 11.78 -10.58
CA ARG A 496 -25.87 12.88 -11.53
C ARG A 496 -24.53 13.57 -11.83
N GLU A 497 -23.75 13.77 -10.79
CA GLU A 497 -22.44 14.41 -10.85
C GLU A 497 -21.37 13.43 -11.36
N MET A 498 -21.47 12.15 -10.99
CA MET A 498 -20.57 11.08 -11.44
C MET A 498 -21.25 10.24 -12.53
N ARG A 499 -21.21 10.75 -13.78
CA ARG A 499 -22.01 10.23 -14.90
C ARG A 499 -21.56 8.87 -15.41
N ASP A 500 -20.27 8.60 -15.40
CA ASP A 500 -19.65 7.38 -15.93
C ASP A 500 -19.07 6.50 -14.81
N ALA A 501 -18.66 5.27 -15.14
CA ALA A 501 -18.14 4.35 -14.13
C ALA A 501 -16.81 4.84 -13.55
N GLU A 502 -15.96 5.46 -14.37
CA GLU A 502 -14.65 5.97 -13.98
C GLU A 502 -14.73 7.10 -12.95
N SER A 503 -15.58 8.11 -13.18
CA SER A 503 -15.80 9.21 -12.23
C SER A 503 -16.37 8.72 -10.90
N ARG A 504 -17.20 7.66 -10.91
CA ARG A 504 -17.71 6.99 -9.70
C ARG A 504 -16.59 6.28 -8.95
N VAL A 505 -15.77 5.49 -9.63
CA VAL A 505 -14.60 4.80 -9.04
C VAL A 505 -13.66 5.79 -8.38
N GLU A 506 -13.34 6.87 -9.09
CA GLU A 506 -12.41 7.88 -8.61
C GLU A 506 -12.93 8.61 -7.37
N ASN A 507 -14.20 9.02 -7.36
CA ASN A 507 -14.78 9.66 -6.18
C ASN A 507 -14.98 8.67 -5.03
N LEU A 508 -15.50 7.47 -5.31
CA LEU A 508 -15.70 6.41 -4.31
C LEU A 508 -14.38 6.11 -3.57
N SER A 509 -13.32 5.86 -4.33
CA SER A 509 -12.02 5.49 -3.78
C SER A 509 -11.43 6.63 -2.97
N GLN A 510 -11.50 7.87 -3.47
CA GLN A 510 -10.90 9.00 -2.78
C GLN A 510 -11.67 9.41 -1.53
N VAL A 511 -13.01 9.46 -1.59
CA VAL A 511 -13.84 10.00 -0.51
C VAL A 511 -14.04 8.97 0.61
N PHE A 512 -14.31 7.70 0.25
CA PHE A 512 -14.71 6.70 1.26
C PHE A 512 -13.59 5.74 1.64
N LEU A 513 -12.63 5.49 0.74
CA LEU A 513 -11.51 4.56 0.99
C LEU A 513 -10.20 5.29 1.30
N GLY A 514 -10.12 6.60 1.07
CA GLY A 514 -8.88 7.36 1.22
C GLY A 514 -7.81 7.00 0.18
N VAL A 515 -8.21 6.39 -0.95
CA VAL A 515 -7.32 5.84 -1.98
C VAL A 515 -7.39 6.67 -3.26
N ARG A 516 -6.24 7.06 -3.81
CA ARG A 516 -6.14 7.80 -5.08
C ARG A 516 -5.90 6.87 -6.27
N ILE A 517 -6.90 6.07 -6.63
CA ILE A 517 -6.75 5.05 -7.68
C ILE A 517 -6.71 5.61 -9.12
N ARG A 518 -6.95 6.91 -9.34
CA ARG A 518 -7.08 7.50 -10.69
C ARG A 518 -5.92 7.19 -11.63
N CYS A 519 -4.67 7.21 -11.15
CA CYS A 519 -3.51 6.90 -12.01
C CYS A 519 -3.58 5.48 -12.58
N ALA A 520 -4.18 4.55 -11.82
CA ALA A 520 -4.40 3.16 -12.22
C ALA A 520 -5.32 3.03 -13.46
N ARG A 521 -6.03 4.09 -13.88
CA ARG A 521 -6.85 4.08 -15.10
C ARG A 521 -6.03 3.82 -16.36
N CYS A 522 -4.87 4.47 -16.49
CA CYS A 522 -4.11 4.50 -17.75
C CYS A 522 -2.84 3.66 -17.70
N HIS A 523 -2.32 3.34 -16.52
CA HIS A 523 -1.17 2.46 -16.26
C HIS A 523 -1.25 2.00 -14.79
N HIS A 524 -0.48 1.01 -14.33
CA HIS A 524 -0.44 0.69 -12.89
C HIS A 524 -0.06 1.92 -12.07
N HIS A 525 -0.63 2.06 -10.87
CA HIS A 525 -0.34 3.22 -10.03
C HIS A 525 1.17 3.28 -9.77
N PRO A 526 1.83 4.42 -10.04
CA PRO A 526 3.29 4.46 -10.07
C PRO A 526 3.91 4.33 -8.68
N TYR A 527 3.15 4.63 -7.61
CA TYR A 527 3.67 4.69 -6.23
C TYR A 527 2.83 3.93 -5.22
N GLU A 528 1.84 3.15 -5.68
CA GLU A 528 0.95 2.39 -4.82
C GLU A 528 0.69 1.03 -5.47
N LYS A 529 0.18 0.08 -4.69
CA LYS A 529 -0.07 -1.30 -5.12
C LYS A 529 -1.18 -1.48 -6.17
N TRP A 530 -1.88 -0.42 -6.56
CA TRP A 530 -3.09 -0.51 -7.38
C TRP A 530 -2.78 -0.70 -8.86
N SER A 531 -3.33 -1.76 -9.45
CA SER A 531 -3.21 -2.10 -10.86
C SER A 531 -4.37 -1.55 -11.70
N GLN A 532 -4.22 -1.62 -13.03
CA GLN A 532 -5.34 -1.34 -13.95
C GLN A 532 -6.51 -2.30 -13.72
N GLU A 533 -6.20 -3.55 -13.40
CA GLU A 533 -7.22 -4.56 -13.13
C GLU A 533 -8.04 -4.19 -11.88
N ASP A 534 -7.40 -3.67 -10.83
CA ASP A 534 -8.10 -3.18 -9.63
C ASP A 534 -9.03 -1.99 -9.96
N TYR A 535 -8.53 -1.03 -10.74
CA TYR A 535 -9.33 0.13 -11.18
C TYR A 535 -10.58 -0.30 -11.96
N TYR A 536 -10.38 -1.15 -12.97
CA TYR A 536 -11.47 -1.60 -13.83
C TYR A 536 -12.37 -2.66 -13.18
N GLY A 537 -11.86 -3.39 -12.19
CA GLY A 537 -12.63 -4.25 -11.30
C GLY A 537 -13.65 -3.42 -10.51
N LEU A 538 -13.23 -2.29 -9.94
CA LEU A 538 -14.16 -1.37 -9.29
C LEU A 538 -15.10 -0.70 -10.30
N ALA A 539 -14.62 -0.37 -11.51
CA ALA A 539 -15.47 0.20 -12.56
C ALA A 539 -16.57 -0.78 -13.03
N ALA A 540 -16.27 -2.08 -13.04
CA ALA A 540 -17.22 -3.13 -13.41
C ALA A 540 -18.43 -3.16 -12.47
N PHE A 541 -18.27 -2.82 -11.18
CA PHE A 541 -19.39 -2.67 -10.23
C PHE A 541 -20.43 -1.66 -10.74
N PHE A 542 -20.00 -0.54 -11.31
CA PHE A 542 -20.88 0.52 -11.82
C PHE A 542 -21.30 0.34 -13.28
N ALA A 543 -20.81 -0.68 -14.00
CA ALA A 543 -21.01 -0.82 -15.44
C ALA A 543 -22.50 -0.95 -15.86
N GLN A 544 -23.33 -1.53 -14.98
CA GLN A 544 -24.76 -1.68 -15.20
C GLN A 544 -25.61 -0.51 -14.67
N THR A 545 -25.01 0.44 -13.97
CA THR A 545 -25.72 1.62 -13.45
C THR A 545 -25.87 2.67 -14.54
N LYS A 546 -27.12 2.90 -14.95
CA LYS A 546 -27.52 3.81 -16.03
C LYS A 546 -28.40 4.93 -15.48
N ASN A 547 -28.40 6.04 -16.21
CA ASN A 547 -29.29 7.15 -16.00
C ASN A 547 -30.27 7.26 -17.18
N LYS A 548 -31.51 7.63 -16.89
CA LYS A 548 -32.47 8.08 -17.92
C LYS A 548 -33.11 9.37 -17.45
N ARG A 549 -33.44 10.25 -18.40
CA ARG A 549 -34.30 11.41 -18.12
C ARG A 549 -35.73 10.91 -18.00
N THR A 550 -36.43 11.28 -16.93
CA THR A 550 -37.86 11.06 -16.80
C THR A 550 -38.60 12.32 -17.26
N LEU A 551 -39.63 12.11 -18.08
CA LEU A 551 -40.53 13.17 -18.60
C LEU A 551 -41.80 13.32 -17.73
N GLU A 552 -41.89 12.58 -16.62
CA GLU A 552 -43.09 12.59 -15.78
C GLU A 552 -43.21 13.93 -15.03
N GLY A 553 -44.08 14.80 -15.56
CA GLY A 553 -44.76 15.84 -14.79
C GLY A 553 -44.46 17.29 -15.16
N ASN A 554 -43.33 17.62 -15.80
CA ASN A 554 -43.05 19.00 -16.22
C ASN A 554 -41.99 19.09 -17.36
N PRO A 555 -42.31 19.65 -18.54
CA PRO A 555 -41.35 19.83 -19.63
C PRO A 555 -40.19 20.78 -19.31
N PHE A 556 -40.28 21.57 -18.23
CA PHE A 556 -39.24 22.50 -17.77
C PHE A 556 -38.31 21.94 -16.69
N TYR A 557 -38.57 20.73 -16.17
CA TYR A 557 -37.73 20.07 -15.15
C TYR A 557 -37.61 18.57 -15.45
N TYR A 558 -36.53 18.16 -16.13
CA TYR A 558 -36.24 16.73 -16.27
C TYR A 558 -35.57 16.21 -15.01
N GLU A 559 -36.11 15.14 -14.43
CA GLU A 559 -35.43 14.42 -13.35
C GLU A 559 -34.59 13.28 -13.92
N GLN A 560 -33.42 13.06 -13.33
CA GLN A 560 -32.60 11.89 -13.67
C GLN A 560 -33.00 10.74 -12.76
N ARG A 561 -33.39 9.63 -13.38
CA ARG A 561 -33.63 8.37 -12.68
C ARG A 561 -32.47 7.42 -12.88
N ILE A 562 -31.89 6.98 -11.77
CA ILE A 562 -30.84 5.97 -11.74
C ILE A 562 -31.48 4.59 -11.72
N TYR A 563 -31.00 3.70 -12.58
CA TYR A 563 -31.47 2.32 -12.65
C TYR A 563 -30.34 1.36 -13.03
N HIS A 564 -30.51 0.09 -12.70
CA HIS A 564 -29.54 -0.95 -13.04
C HIS A 564 -30.07 -1.80 -14.19
N LYS A 565 -29.29 -1.89 -15.28
CA LYS A 565 -29.62 -2.77 -16.40
C LYS A 565 -29.39 -4.22 -15.98
N ARG A 566 -30.36 -5.10 -16.25
CA ARG A 566 -30.20 -6.55 -16.00
C ARG A 566 -29.08 -7.11 -16.88
N GLY A 567 -28.22 -7.94 -16.30
CA GLY A 567 -27.13 -8.61 -17.01
C GLY A 567 -25.92 -8.86 -16.10
N ARG A 568 -24.89 -9.50 -16.65
CA ARG A 568 -23.61 -9.65 -15.95
C ARG A 568 -22.87 -8.31 -15.94
N ALA A 569 -22.49 -7.85 -14.75
CA ALA A 569 -21.62 -6.69 -14.60
C ALA A 569 -20.22 -7.06 -15.10
N VAL A 570 -19.76 -6.39 -16.15
CA VAL A 570 -18.40 -6.51 -16.69
C VAL A 570 -17.96 -5.17 -17.25
N TYR A 571 -16.67 -4.90 -17.19
CA TYR A 571 -16.04 -3.74 -17.82
C TYR A 571 -15.09 -4.22 -18.92
N LYS A 572 -15.13 -3.59 -20.11
CA LYS A 572 -14.20 -3.92 -21.19
C LYS A 572 -12.95 -3.04 -21.06
N HIS A 573 -11.81 -3.66 -20.75
CA HIS A 573 -10.55 -2.94 -20.62
C HIS A 573 -10.20 -2.22 -21.93
N PRO A 574 -9.86 -0.91 -21.92
CA PRO A 574 -9.70 -0.14 -23.15
C PRO A 574 -8.45 -0.54 -23.96
N ALA A 575 -7.33 -0.87 -23.29
CA ALA A 575 -6.12 -1.30 -23.99
C ALA A 575 -6.15 -2.77 -24.45
N THR A 576 -6.51 -3.72 -23.57
CA THR A 576 -6.43 -5.15 -23.86
C THR A 576 -7.72 -5.75 -24.44
N GLY A 577 -8.85 -5.05 -24.34
CA GLY A 577 -10.16 -5.56 -24.73
C GLY A 577 -10.74 -6.67 -23.84
N LYS A 578 -10.01 -7.12 -22.81
CA LYS A 578 -10.46 -8.16 -21.87
C LYS A 578 -11.68 -7.68 -21.07
N LEU A 579 -12.59 -8.62 -20.76
CA LEU A 579 -13.74 -8.37 -19.90
C LEU A 579 -13.36 -8.61 -18.43
N ILE A 580 -13.42 -7.55 -17.63
CA ILE A 580 -13.08 -7.55 -16.21
C ILE A 580 -14.36 -7.64 -15.40
N ARG A 581 -14.36 -8.48 -14.36
CA ARG A 581 -15.48 -8.66 -13.44
C ARG A 581 -15.37 -7.71 -12.24
N PRO A 582 -16.47 -7.43 -11.53
CA PRO A 582 -16.42 -6.66 -10.29
C PRO A 582 -15.49 -7.33 -9.28
N THR A 583 -14.52 -6.55 -8.78
CA THR A 583 -13.54 -6.99 -7.78
C THR A 583 -13.42 -5.91 -6.71
N PRO A 584 -13.49 -6.24 -5.41
CA PRO A 584 -13.21 -5.29 -4.33
C PRO A 584 -11.71 -4.94 -4.28
N LEU A 585 -11.38 -3.78 -3.71
CA LEU A 585 -10.00 -3.31 -3.50
C LEU A 585 -9.34 -3.93 -2.26
#